data_AF-A0A1B9QX19-F1
#
_entry.id   AF-A0A1B9QX19-F1
#
_cell.length_a   1.000
_cell.length_b   1.000
_cell.length_c   1.000
_cell.angle_alpha   90.00
_cell.angle_beta   90.00
_cell.angle_gamma   90.00
#
_symmetry.space_group_name_H-M   'P 1'
#
loop_
_entity.id
_entity.type
_entity.pdbx_description
1 polymer ?
#
loop_
_entity_poly.entity_id
_entity_poly.type
_entity_poly.pdbx_seq_one_letter_code
_entity_poly.pdbx_strand_id
1 'polypeptide(L)'
;MKKLIPLLLFLVSMPTLAERQFDIEVIIFKRAIDAEKTSESWPVSLPELDLSRAGKFSDSEFRDIKKVSMLPYGEYHLTDQVQSLKKHAGFDVLLHKAWRQGDQGRGSAPVFHIQAGSDYAASFNPDGSEKIAFSEVSPVEGVIEENFDRPLYELEGKLQIYVQHYLYAETQLDLKSPSIRKVAFEETQLDDDFDVQQLEQNQPESGLVISDTEKATVLAGNMETVSPTITTEQYLKSYRMDQKRRMRSTETHYLDHPLLGIVIQVRRVEKG
;
A
#
# COMPACT_ATOMS: atom_id res chain seq x y z
N MET A 1 66.19 -42.12 -9.25
CA MET A 1 65.89 -40.84 -9.94
C MET A 1 64.41 -40.81 -10.29
N LYS A 2 63.71 -39.78 -9.79
CA LYS A 2 62.55 -39.07 -10.35
C LYS A 2 61.59 -39.86 -11.26
N LYS A 3 60.31 -40.03 -10.85
CA LYS A 3 59.08 -39.73 -11.64
C LYS A 3 57.84 -39.68 -10.72
N LEU A 4 57.52 -38.50 -10.19
CA LEU A 4 56.24 -38.20 -9.52
C LEU A 4 55.80 -36.78 -9.93
N ILE A 5 55.49 -36.57 -11.21
CA ILE A 5 54.87 -35.33 -11.70
C ILE A 5 53.95 -35.68 -12.88
N PRO A 6 52.68 -36.06 -12.63
CA PRO A 6 51.64 -35.58 -13.54
C PRO A 6 50.35 -35.14 -12.83
N LEU A 7 50.40 -34.81 -11.53
CA LEU A 7 49.20 -34.33 -10.80
C LEU A 7 49.11 -32.79 -10.72
N LEU A 8 50.21 -32.06 -10.97
CA LEU A 8 50.25 -30.61 -10.74
C LEU A 8 49.61 -29.77 -11.86
N LEU A 9 49.22 -30.37 -13.00
CA LEU A 9 48.75 -29.59 -14.17
C LEU A 9 47.22 -29.50 -14.30
N PHE A 10 46.44 -30.18 -13.45
CA PHE A 10 44.97 -30.17 -13.53
C PHE A 10 44.28 -29.08 -12.67
N LEU A 11 45.06 -28.29 -11.91
CA LEU A 11 44.54 -27.27 -10.99
C LEU A 11 44.56 -25.84 -11.59
N VAL A 12 44.97 -25.65 -12.84
CA VAL A 12 45.17 -24.30 -13.43
C VAL A 12 44.00 -23.83 -14.32
N SER A 13 42.95 -24.63 -14.51
CA SER A 13 41.81 -24.25 -15.36
C SER A 13 40.47 -24.15 -14.63
N MET A 14 40.45 -23.65 -13.39
CA MET A 14 39.20 -23.17 -12.80
C MET A 14 38.88 -21.82 -13.47
N PRO A 15 37.85 -21.72 -14.35
CA PRO A 15 37.41 -20.41 -14.78
C PRO A 15 36.98 -19.66 -13.53
N THR A 16 37.59 -18.51 -13.26
CA THR A 16 37.06 -17.60 -12.26
C THR A 16 35.66 -17.20 -12.75
N LEU A 17 34.60 -17.80 -12.19
CA LEU A 17 33.24 -17.28 -12.33
C LEU A 17 33.23 -15.93 -11.61
N ALA A 18 33.70 -14.89 -12.29
CA ALA A 18 33.71 -13.57 -11.72
C ALA A 18 32.28 -13.04 -11.78
N GLU A 19 31.66 -13.00 -10.59
CA GLU A 19 30.31 -12.54 -10.27
C GLU A 19 30.00 -11.26 -11.06
N ARG A 20 28.92 -11.25 -11.84
CA ARG A 20 28.55 -10.06 -12.61
C ARG A 20 27.89 -9.08 -11.66
N GLN A 21 28.35 -7.84 -11.66
CA GLN A 21 27.72 -6.77 -10.89
C GLN A 21 26.86 -5.89 -11.78
N PHE A 22 25.80 -5.37 -11.19
CA PHE A 22 24.87 -4.46 -11.83
C PHE A 22 24.63 -3.24 -10.95
N ASP A 23 24.59 -2.08 -11.59
CA ASP A 23 24.07 -0.84 -11.01
C ASP A 23 22.59 -0.76 -11.37
N ILE A 24 21.75 -0.76 -10.35
CA ILE A 24 20.31 -0.58 -10.47
C ILE A 24 19.97 0.82 -10.02
N GLU A 25 19.16 1.51 -10.81
CA GLU A 25 18.62 2.82 -10.49
C GLU A 25 17.11 2.83 -10.70
N VAL A 26 16.38 3.31 -9.70
CA VAL A 26 14.92 3.26 -9.65
C VAL A 26 14.36 4.61 -9.29
N ILE A 27 13.34 5.01 -10.04
CA ILE A 27 12.47 6.14 -9.74
C ILE A 27 11.06 5.59 -9.53
N ILE A 28 10.42 5.96 -8.43
CA ILE A 28 9.00 5.74 -8.18
C ILE A 28 8.33 7.10 -8.05
N PHE A 29 7.25 7.31 -8.77
CA PHE A 29 6.47 8.54 -8.74
C PHE A 29 4.98 8.24 -8.73
N LYS A 30 4.19 9.12 -8.12
CA LYS A 30 2.73 9.09 -8.24
C LYS A 30 2.27 10.06 -9.33
N ARG A 31 1.10 9.79 -9.88
CA ARG A 31 0.43 10.63 -10.87
C ARG A 31 -0.61 11.50 -10.15
N ALA A 32 -0.67 12.78 -10.45
CA ALA A 32 -1.67 13.70 -9.91
C ALA A 32 -3.02 13.54 -10.65
N ILE A 33 -3.58 12.34 -10.58
CA ILE A 33 -4.91 12.04 -11.10
C ILE A 33 -5.84 11.64 -9.97
N ASP A 34 -7.10 12.03 -10.10
CA ASP A 34 -8.13 11.63 -9.16
C ASP A 34 -8.53 10.18 -9.45
N ALA A 35 -8.25 9.28 -8.50
CA ALA A 35 -8.54 7.86 -8.63
C ALA A 35 -10.04 7.58 -8.82
N GLU A 36 -10.92 8.41 -8.28
CA GLU A 36 -12.39 8.25 -8.40
C GLU A 36 -12.88 8.59 -9.81
N LYS A 37 -12.09 9.36 -10.58
CA LYS A 37 -12.39 9.69 -11.98
C LYS A 37 -11.81 8.68 -12.97
N THR A 38 -11.09 7.66 -12.49
CA THR A 38 -10.57 6.60 -13.35
C THR A 38 -11.64 5.54 -13.61
N SER A 39 -11.66 4.95 -14.81
CA SER A 39 -12.58 3.84 -15.14
C SER A 39 -12.14 2.47 -14.58
N GLU A 40 -11.23 2.48 -13.60
CA GLU A 40 -10.64 1.28 -12.99
C GLU A 40 -11.38 0.92 -11.70
N SER A 41 -11.70 -0.36 -11.55
CA SER A 41 -12.37 -0.89 -10.36
C SER A 41 -11.34 -1.53 -9.44
N TRP A 42 -11.05 -0.86 -8.32
CA TRP A 42 -10.09 -1.34 -7.33
C TRP A 42 -10.77 -2.12 -6.20
N PRO A 43 -10.15 -3.19 -5.67
CA PRO A 43 -10.66 -3.88 -4.49
C PRO A 43 -10.84 -2.93 -3.31
N VAL A 44 -11.87 -3.17 -2.49
CA VAL A 44 -12.13 -2.38 -1.27
C VAL A 44 -11.11 -2.70 -0.18
N SER A 45 -10.71 -3.97 -0.07
CA SER A 45 -9.67 -4.45 0.83
C SER A 45 -8.58 -5.18 0.05
N LEU A 46 -7.34 -5.05 0.53
CA LEU A 46 -6.17 -5.70 -0.05
C LEU A 46 -5.57 -6.66 1.00
N PRO A 47 -5.00 -7.79 0.57
CA PRO A 47 -4.26 -8.64 1.49
C PRO A 47 -3.03 -7.90 2.03
N GLU A 48 -2.57 -8.25 3.22
CA GLU A 48 -1.37 -7.64 3.79
C GLU A 48 -0.12 -7.89 2.93
N LEU A 49 0.83 -6.96 3.00
CA LEU A 49 2.12 -7.08 2.33
C LEU A 49 3.01 -8.06 3.11
N ASP A 50 3.43 -9.14 2.47
CA ASP A 50 4.50 -9.99 3.03
C ASP A 50 5.85 -9.27 2.89
N LEU A 51 6.31 -8.69 3.99
CA LEU A 51 7.58 -7.97 4.12
C LEU A 51 8.66 -8.78 4.86
N SER A 52 8.43 -10.07 5.13
CA SER A 52 9.31 -10.91 5.97
C SER A 52 10.77 -10.99 5.50
N ARG A 53 11.01 -10.91 4.19
CA ARG A 53 12.37 -10.93 3.59
C ARG A 53 12.90 -9.54 3.23
N ALA A 54 12.09 -8.50 3.44
CA ALA A 54 12.38 -7.16 2.95
C ALA A 54 13.26 -6.40 3.97
N GLY A 55 14.41 -5.89 3.50
CA GLY A 55 15.30 -5.04 4.28
C GLY A 55 15.22 -3.58 3.86
N LYS A 56 15.54 -2.65 4.76
CA LYS A 56 15.56 -1.22 4.44
C LYS A 56 16.85 -0.86 3.69
N PHE A 57 16.78 0.14 2.80
CA PHE A 57 18.00 0.67 2.16
C PHE A 57 19.01 1.22 3.17
N SER A 58 18.57 1.69 4.35
CA SER A 58 19.42 2.24 5.40
C SER A 58 20.10 1.18 6.28
N ASP A 59 19.61 -0.06 6.28
CA ASP A 59 20.14 -1.15 7.09
C ASP A 59 21.48 -1.67 6.52
N SER A 60 22.58 -1.39 7.21
CA SER A 60 23.92 -1.80 6.78
C SER A 60 24.15 -3.30 6.88
N GLU A 61 23.65 -3.95 7.94
CA GLU A 61 23.84 -5.38 8.14
C GLU A 61 23.11 -6.17 7.05
N PHE A 62 21.87 -5.78 6.74
CA PHE A 62 21.14 -6.34 5.61
C PHE A 62 21.89 -6.18 4.29
N ARG A 63 22.42 -4.97 4.01
CA ARG A 63 23.18 -4.70 2.79
C ARG A 63 24.45 -5.54 2.71
N ASP A 64 25.18 -5.69 3.81
CA ASP A 64 26.43 -6.47 3.86
C ASP A 64 26.15 -7.96 3.59
N ILE A 65 25.12 -8.52 4.25
CA ILE A 65 24.68 -9.91 4.03
C ILE A 65 24.26 -10.13 2.56
N LYS A 66 23.57 -9.16 1.97
CA LYS A 66 23.11 -9.22 0.58
C LYS A 66 24.15 -8.78 -0.45
N LYS A 67 25.34 -8.35 -0.03
CA LYS A 67 26.39 -7.77 -0.87
C LYS A 67 25.89 -6.61 -1.75
N VAL A 68 25.14 -5.71 -1.12
CA VAL A 68 24.59 -4.49 -1.74
C VAL A 68 25.44 -3.29 -1.35
N SER A 69 25.76 -2.43 -2.31
CA SER A 69 26.40 -1.14 -2.05
C SER A 69 25.53 0.00 -2.57
N MET A 70 25.20 0.98 -1.73
CA MET A 70 24.46 2.16 -2.20
C MET A 70 25.37 3.02 -3.07
N LEU A 71 24.86 3.50 -4.20
CA LEU A 71 25.61 4.41 -5.07
C LEU A 71 25.43 5.86 -4.58
N PRO A 72 26.48 6.70 -4.66
CA PRO A 72 26.36 8.13 -4.42
C PRO A 72 25.59 8.81 -5.56
N TYR A 73 24.95 9.95 -5.29
CA TYR A 73 24.18 10.70 -6.29
C TYR A 73 24.97 11.08 -7.56
N GLY A 74 26.29 11.21 -7.47
CA GLY A 74 27.15 11.46 -8.64
C GLY A 74 27.19 10.31 -9.66
N GLU A 75 26.79 9.09 -9.26
CA GLU A 75 26.71 7.90 -10.11
C GLU A 75 25.28 7.63 -10.62
N TYR A 76 24.34 8.55 -10.39
CA TYR A 76 22.95 8.42 -10.84
C TYR A 76 22.85 8.94 -12.28
N HIS A 77 22.27 8.16 -13.19
CA HIS A 77 22.10 8.52 -14.60
C HIS A 77 20.65 8.89 -14.95
N LEU A 78 19.68 8.71 -14.03
CA LEU A 78 18.29 9.09 -14.26
C LEU A 78 17.92 10.47 -13.68
N THR A 79 18.93 11.27 -13.30
CA THR A 79 18.73 12.59 -12.70
C THR A 79 17.93 13.53 -13.61
N ASP A 80 18.17 13.51 -14.92
CA ASP A 80 17.44 14.34 -15.88
C ASP A 80 15.96 13.95 -15.98
N GLN A 81 15.66 12.66 -15.91
CA GLN A 81 14.29 12.14 -15.88
C GLN A 81 13.59 12.55 -14.58
N VAL A 82 14.27 12.48 -13.44
CA VAL A 82 13.73 12.99 -12.17
C VAL A 82 13.44 14.48 -12.23
N GLN A 83 14.35 15.29 -12.79
CA GLN A 83 14.10 16.72 -12.95
C GLN A 83 12.92 17.00 -13.88
N SER A 84 12.77 16.23 -14.96
CA SER A 84 11.66 16.36 -15.90
C SER A 84 10.33 16.00 -15.24
N LEU A 85 10.29 14.92 -14.44
CA LEU A 85 9.11 14.53 -13.66
C LEU A 85 8.73 15.61 -12.64
N LYS A 86 9.70 16.13 -11.87
CA LYS A 86 9.47 17.19 -10.87
C LYS A 86 8.99 18.51 -11.45
N LYS A 87 9.31 18.81 -12.72
CA LYS A 87 8.85 20.03 -13.40
C LYS A 87 7.40 19.93 -13.88
N HIS A 88 6.86 18.73 -14.00
CA HIS A 88 5.54 18.50 -14.57
C HIS A 88 4.49 18.35 -13.45
N ALA A 89 3.47 19.20 -13.44
CA ALA A 89 2.44 19.23 -12.39
C ALA A 89 1.62 17.92 -12.24
N GLY A 90 1.69 17.04 -13.24
CA GLY A 90 1.03 15.73 -13.22
C GLY A 90 1.77 14.63 -12.46
N PHE A 91 2.98 14.87 -11.92
CA PHE A 91 3.77 13.84 -11.27
C PHE A 91 4.45 14.33 -9.98
N ASP A 92 4.47 13.47 -8.97
CA ASP A 92 5.26 13.68 -7.75
C ASP A 92 6.25 12.52 -7.58
N VAL A 93 7.54 12.84 -7.56
CA VAL A 93 8.60 11.84 -7.35
C VAL A 93 8.64 11.44 -5.88
N LEU A 94 8.31 10.19 -5.58
CA LEU A 94 8.28 9.63 -4.23
C LEU A 94 9.64 9.07 -3.83
N LEU A 95 10.34 8.40 -4.75
CA LEU A 95 11.62 7.75 -4.47
C LEU A 95 12.56 7.83 -5.68
N HIS A 96 13.84 8.11 -5.41
CA HIS A 96 14.95 7.96 -6.36
C HIS A 96 16.14 7.34 -5.63
N LYS A 97 16.50 6.11 -5.99
CA LYS A 97 17.60 5.37 -5.37
C LYS A 97 18.39 4.62 -6.42
N ALA A 98 19.70 4.52 -6.22
CA ALA A 98 20.56 3.63 -6.98
C ALA A 98 21.49 2.83 -6.05
N TRP A 99 21.72 1.57 -6.42
CA TRP A 99 22.57 0.65 -5.68
C TRP A 99 23.23 -0.35 -6.63
N ARG A 100 24.33 -0.94 -6.17
CA ARG A 100 25.06 -2.02 -6.83
C ARG A 100 24.74 -3.34 -6.15
N GLN A 101 24.50 -4.39 -6.92
CA GLN A 101 24.36 -5.77 -6.44
C GLN A 101 24.94 -6.78 -7.44
N GLY A 102 25.12 -8.03 -7.01
CA GLY A 102 25.53 -9.14 -7.88
C GLY A 102 24.40 -9.76 -8.71
N ASP A 103 24.74 -10.78 -9.51
CA ASP A 103 23.83 -11.55 -10.37
C ASP A 103 23.08 -12.67 -9.63
N GLN A 104 22.70 -12.39 -8.39
CA GLN A 104 22.05 -13.32 -7.48
C GLN A 104 20.65 -13.72 -7.97
N GLY A 105 20.28 -14.98 -7.77
CA GLY A 105 18.93 -15.50 -8.03
C GLY A 105 17.86 -15.03 -7.04
N ARG A 106 16.58 -15.26 -7.37
CA ARG A 106 15.40 -14.80 -6.59
C ARG A 106 15.45 -15.12 -5.09
N GLY A 107 16.06 -16.24 -4.70
CA GLY A 107 16.20 -16.63 -3.29
C GLY A 107 17.22 -15.78 -2.52
N SER A 108 18.31 -15.41 -3.17
CA SER A 108 19.46 -14.74 -2.54
C SER A 108 19.45 -13.23 -2.74
N ALA A 109 18.93 -12.75 -3.87
CA ALA A 109 18.87 -11.34 -4.23
C ALA A 109 18.14 -10.50 -3.17
N PRO A 110 18.56 -9.24 -2.94
CA PRO A 110 17.96 -8.36 -1.95
C PRO A 110 16.50 -8.07 -2.30
N VAL A 111 15.63 -8.14 -1.30
CA VAL A 111 14.27 -7.60 -1.36
C VAL A 111 14.29 -6.32 -0.54
N PHE A 112 13.96 -5.18 -1.13
CA PHE A 112 13.93 -3.92 -0.40
C PHE A 112 12.53 -3.58 0.06
N HIS A 113 12.40 -3.20 1.33
CA HIS A 113 11.21 -2.54 1.87
C HIS A 113 11.22 -1.09 1.38
N ILE A 114 10.22 -0.76 0.58
CA ILE A 114 10.01 0.56 0.02
C ILE A 114 9.08 1.31 0.95
N GLN A 115 9.53 2.46 1.45
CA GLN A 115 8.75 3.42 2.24
C GLN A 115 9.08 4.82 1.73
N ALA A 116 8.07 5.57 1.27
CA ALA A 116 8.27 6.90 0.70
C ALA A 116 6.99 7.75 0.72
N GLY A 117 7.12 9.04 0.40
CA GLY A 117 6.02 9.99 0.36
C GLY A 117 5.64 10.51 1.75
N SER A 118 4.39 10.96 1.88
CA SER A 118 3.85 11.51 3.13
C SER A 118 3.67 10.44 4.22
N ASP A 119 3.79 10.81 5.49
CA ASP A 119 3.41 9.95 6.62
C ASP A 119 2.00 10.33 7.08
N TYR A 120 1.08 9.38 7.00
CA TYR A 120 -0.33 9.51 7.36
C TYR A 120 -0.64 9.06 8.78
N ALA A 121 0.34 8.61 9.57
CA ALA A 121 0.12 8.06 10.90
C ALA A 121 -0.49 9.08 11.88
N ALA A 122 -0.34 10.38 11.63
CA ALA A 122 -0.95 11.42 12.46
C ALA A 122 -2.48 11.49 12.31
N SER A 123 -3.01 11.17 11.13
CA SER A 123 -4.42 11.34 10.77
C SER A 123 -5.17 10.03 10.58
N PHE A 124 -4.46 8.91 10.39
CA PHE A 124 -5.07 7.63 10.10
C PHE A 124 -4.46 6.51 10.95
N ASN A 125 -5.29 5.53 11.29
CA ASN A 125 -4.86 4.29 11.91
C ASN A 125 -4.27 3.33 10.86
N PRO A 126 -3.51 2.29 11.26
CA PRO A 126 -2.94 1.32 10.33
C PRO A 126 -3.95 0.55 9.47
N ASP A 127 -5.20 0.44 9.93
CA ASP A 127 -6.32 -0.15 9.16
C ASP A 127 -6.90 0.80 8.09
N GLY A 128 -6.43 2.05 8.06
CA GLY A 128 -6.86 3.10 7.16
C GLY A 128 -8.07 3.91 7.63
N SER A 129 -8.61 3.63 8.83
CA SER A 129 -9.64 4.49 9.44
C SER A 129 -9.05 5.85 9.84
N GLU A 130 -9.86 6.91 9.74
CA GLU A 130 -9.48 8.24 10.25
C GLU A 130 -9.33 8.19 11.78
N LYS A 131 -8.27 8.78 12.31
CA LYS A 131 -8.11 9.00 13.74
C LYS A 131 -9.12 10.06 14.16
N ILE A 132 -10.25 9.63 14.71
CA ILE A 132 -11.24 10.56 15.22
C ILE A 132 -10.68 11.22 16.48
N ALA A 133 -10.57 12.54 16.46
CA ALA A 133 -10.17 13.33 17.62
C ALA A 133 -11.30 13.34 18.67
N PHE A 134 -11.63 12.20 19.27
CA PHE A 134 -12.51 12.17 20.43
C PHE A 134 -11.75 12.66 21.65
N SER A 135 -11.83 13.95 21.92
CA SER A 135 -11.83 14.46 23.28
C SER A 135 -13.19 14.13 23.89
N GLU A 136 -13.31 12.98 24.56
CA GLU A 136 -14.04 12.77 25.82
C GLU A 136 -14.12 11.28 26.16
N VAL A 137 -13.37 10.92 27.20
CA VAL A 137 -13.67 9.95 28.27
C VAL A 137 -14.80 8.95 28.00
N SER A 138 -14.43 7.69 27.78
CA SER A 138 -15.20 6.55 28.29
C SER A 138 -14.23 5.58 28.97
N PRO A 139 -14.29 5.40 30.30
CA PRO A 139 -13.46 4.43 30.98
C PRO A 139 -14.11 3.06 30.78
N VAL A 140 -13.76 2.38 29.68
CA VAL A 140 -13.73 0.93 29.76
C VAL A 140 -12.47 0.60 30.55
N GLU A 141 -12.68 0.36 31.84
CA GLU A 141 -11.63 0.09 32.81
C GLU A 141 -10.79 -1.10 32.35
N GLY A 142 -9.54 -0.85 31.94
CA GLY A 142 -8.54 -1.87 31.64
C GLY A 142 -8.03 -1.96 30.20
N VAL A 143 -8.56 -1.21 29.23
CA VAL A 143 -8.00 -1.18 27.87
C VAL A 143 -7.20 0.11 27.66
N ILE A 144 -5.90 0.03 27.93
CA ILE A 144 -4.95 1.02 27.43
C ILE A 144 -4.70 0.63 25.96
N GLU A 145 -5.35 1.31 25.01
CA GLU A 145 -4.90 1.26 23.63
C GLU A 145 -3.54 1.96 23.55
N GLU A 146 -2.46 1.19 23.72
CA GLU A 146 -1.11 1.66 23.40
C GLU A 146 -1.03 1.84 21.88
N ASN A 147 -1.40 3.04 21.42
CA ASN A 147 -1.24 3.42 20.03
C ASN A 147 0.24 3.70 19.81
N PHE A 148 1.03 2.65 19.56
CA PHE A 148 2.37 2.83 19.02
C PHE A 148 2.22 3.45 17.64
N ASP A 149 2.55 4.74 17.52
CA ASP A 149 2.56 5.47 16.25
C ASP A 149 3.59 4.83 15.30
N ARG A 150 3.17 3.77 14.62
CA ARG A 150 3.91 3.19 13.51
C ARG A 150 3.71 4.12 12.31
N PRO A 151 4.78 4.52 11.62
CA PRO A 151 4.67 5.41 10.48
C PRO A 151 3.84 4.74 9.38
N LEU A 152 2.96 5.51 8.75
CA LEU A 152 2.02 5.05 7.73
C LEU A 152 2.32 5.78 6.43
N TYR A 153 3.31 5.29 5.71
CA TYR A 153 3.80 5.95 4.51
C TYR A 153 2.80 5.87 3.35
N GLU A 154 2.75 6.94 2.56
CA GLU A 154 2.00 7.07 1.33
C GLU A 154 2.36 5.99 0.32
N LEU A 155 3.62 5.57 0.25
CA LEU A 155 4.04 4.43 -0.54
C LEU A 155 4.69 3.41 0.38
N GLU A 156 4.17 2.19 0.37
CA GLU A 156 4.75 1.06 1.09
C GLU A 156 4.77 -0.20 0.23
N GLY A 157 5.84 -1.00 0.31
CA GLY A 157 5.84 -2.30 -0.34
C GLY A 157 7.22 -2.92 -0.48
N LYS A 158 7.36 -3.81 -1.45
CA LYS A 158 8.62 -4.49 -1.75
C LYS A 158 9.01 -4.39 -3.21
N LEU A 159 10.32 -4.27 -3.42
CA LEU A 159 10.95 -4.29 -4.74
C LEU A 159 12.09 -5.30 -4.71
N GLN A 160 12.11 -6.20 -5.69
CA GLN A 160 13.18 -7.16 -5.87
C GLN A 160 13.68 -7.14 -7.31
N ILE A 161 14.99 -6.96 -7.48
CA ILE A 161 15.67 -7.17 -8.76
C ILE A 161 16.57 -8.40 -8.62
N TYR A 162 16.44 -9.38 -9.53
CA TYR A 162 17.19 -10.62 -9.45
C TYR A 162 17.53 -11.18 -10.84
N VAL A 163 18.54 -12.06 -10.90
CA VAL A 163 19.01 -12.69 -12.15
C VAL A 163 18.79 -14.20 -12.09
N GLN A 164 18.14 -14.74 -13.11
CA GLN A 164 18.09 -16.17 -13.40
C GLN A 164 18.65 -16.39 -14.81
N HIS A 165 17.87 -16.97 -15.73
CA HIS A 165 18.19 -16.91 -17.17
C HIS A 165 18.10 -15.48 -17.72
N TYR A 166 17.31 -14.63 -17.06
CA TYR A 166 17.12 -13.22 -17.39
C TYR A 166 17.12 -12.38 -16.11
N LEU A 167 17.26 -11.07 -16.29
CA LEU A 167 17.03 -10.09 -15.24
C LEU A 167 15.52 -9.90 -15.05
N TYR A 168 15.06 -9.88 -13.81
CA TYR A 168 13.66 -9.64 -13.46
C TYR A 168 13.54 -8.50 -12.45
N ALA A 169 12.48 -7.70 -12.59
CA ALA A 169 11.96 -6.82 -11.55
C ALA A 169 10.63 -7.38 -11.06
N GLU A 170 10.47 -7.52 -9.75
CA GLU A 170 9.25 -7.93 -9.07
C GLU A 170 8.89 -6.85 -8.05
N THR A 171 7.68 -6.31 -8.14
CA THR A 171 7.21 -5.19 -7.32
C THR A 171 5.85 -5.50 -6.74
N GLN A 172 5.67 -5.27 -5.46
CA GLN A 172 4.36 -5.24 -4.82
C GLN A 172 4.31 -3.98 -3.95
N LEU A 173 3.65 -2.94 -4.45
CA LEU A 173 3.62 -1.61 -3.84
C LEU A 173 2.18 -1.17 -3.63
N ASP A 174 1.89 -0.63 -2.45
CA ASP A 174 0.66 0.04 -2.12
C ASP A 174 0.89 1.55 -2.10
N LEU A 175 0.19 2.26 -2.97
CA LEU A 175 0.05 3.70 -2.88
C LEU A 175 -1.21 4.02 -2.07
N LYS A 176 -1.06 4.72 -0.96
CA LYS A 176 -2.12 5.13 -0.05
C LYS A 176 -2.53 6.58 -0.36
N SER A 177 -3.82 6.82 -0.51
CA SER A 177 -4.34 8.19 -0.63
C SER A 177 -5.61 8.37 0.20
N PRO A 178 -5.78 9.52 0.87
CA PRO A 178 -7.04 9.88 1.49
C PRO A 178 -8.18 9.86 0.45
N SER A 179 -9.29 9.22 0.79
CA SER A 179 -10.50 9.14 -0.03
C SER A 179 -11.72 9.27 0.89
N ILE A 180 -12.88 9.50 0.30
CA ILE A 180 -14.12 9.75 1.01
C ILE A 180 -15.11 8.65 0.64
N ARG A 181 -15.71 7.99 1.63
CA ARG A 181 -16.79 7.02 1.43
C ARG A 181 -18.05 7.46 2.13
N LYS A 182 -19.20 7.13 1.54
CA LYS A 182 -20.52 7.27 2.17
C LYS A 182 -20.83 5.96 2.87
N VAL A 183 -20.96 5.98 4.19
CA VAL A 183 -21.42 4.84 4.98
C VAL A 183 -22.88 5.09 5.34
N ALA A 184 -23.76 4.16 4.96
CA ALA A 184 -25.13 4.15 5.44
C ALA A 184 -25.13 3.37 6.75
N PHE A 185 -25.52 4.01 7.85
CA PHE A 185 -25.77 3.30 9.09
C PHE A 185 -27.13 2.61 8.99
N GLU A 186 -27.17 1.30 9.24
CA GLU A 186 -28.42 0.64 9.65
C GLU A 186 -28.62 0.99 11.13
N GLU A 187 -29.66 1.74 11.45
CA GLU A 187 -30.04 1.99 12.84
C GLU A 187 -30.29 0.62 13.49
N THR A 188 -29.47 0.28 14.48
CA THR A 188 -29.78 -0.83 15.37
C THR A 188 -31.06 -0.42 16.09
N GLN A 189 -32.16 -1.15 15.82
CA GLN A 189 -33.44 -0.92 16.49
C GLN A 189 -33.18 -0.94 17.99
N LEU A 190 -33.53 0.16 18.67
CA LEU A 190 -33.53 0.21 20.13
C LEU A 190 -34.43 -0.94 20.61
N ASP A 191 -33.91 -1.79 21.50
CA ASP A 191 -34.71 -2.86 22.10
C ASP A 191 -35.98 -2.25 22.72
N ASP A 192 -37.14 -2.77 22.30
CA ASP A 192 -38.52 -2.36 22.64
C ASP A 192 -38.87 -2.55 24.15
N ASP A 193 -37.93 -2.44 25.08
CA ASP A 193 -38.17 -2.61 26.52
C ASP A 193 -38.53 -1.30 27.24
N PHE A 194 -39.25 -0.41 26.54
CA PHE A 194 -39.89 0.75 27.15
C PHE A 194 -41.33 0.39 27.55
N ASP A 195 -41.50 -0.06 28.79
CA ASP A 195 -42.78 -0.51 29.33
C ASP A 195 -43.76 0.67 29.56
N VAL A 196 -44.56 0.98 28.53
CA VAL A 196 -45.64 1.98 28.59
C VAL A 196 -46.90 1.34 29.20
N GLN A 197 -46.84 0.89 30.45
CA GLN A 197 -48.02 0.37 31.18
C GLN A 197 -48.49 1.24 32.35
N GLN A 198 -47.93 2.43 32.57
CA GLN A 198 -48.28 3.26 33.73
C GLN A 198 -49.19 4.48 33.46
N LEU A 199 -49.79 4.64 32.27
CA LEU A 199 -50.54 5.86 31.95
C LEU A 199 -52.01 5.68 31.48
N GLU A 200 -52.62 4.51 31.68
CA GLU A 200 -54.07 4.33 31.44
C GLU A 200 -54.88 4.32 32.74
N GLN A 201 -54.89 5.45 33.44
CA GLN A 201 -56.01 5.82 34.31
C GLN A 201 -56.40 7.24 33.95
N ASN A 202 -57.37 7.39 33.04
CA ASN A 202 -58.36 8.46 32.97
C ASN A 202 -59.08 8.44 31.61
N GLN A 203 -60.19 7.70 31.51
CA GLN A 203 -61.26 7.99 30.55
C GLN A 203 -62.36 8.80 31.26
N PRO A 204 -63.01 9.75 30.55
CA PRO A 204 -64.41 9.54 30.17
C PRO A 204 -64.68 10.00 28.71
N GLU A 205 -65.32 9.18 27.88
CA GLU A 205 -66.76 9.03 27.60
C GLU A 205 -67.42 10.05 26.63
N SER A 206 -68.13 9.45 25.66
CA SER A 206 -69.36 9.94 24.99
C SER A 206 -69.30 10.85 23.75
N GLY A 207 -69.88 10.37 22.64
CA GLY A 207 -70.36 11.18 21.50
C GLY A 207 -70.69 10.36 20.24
N LEU A 208 -71.93 10.41 19.77
CA LEU A 208 -72.61 9.44 18.88
C LEU A 208 -72.74 9.94 17.42
N VAL A 209 -72.83 8.99 16.45
CA VAL A 209 -73.55 8.99 15.12
C VAL A 209 -73.18 9.99 13.99
N ILE A 210 -73.32 9.80 12.64
CA ILE A 210 -73.95 8.82 11.70
C ILE A 210 -73.15 8.83 10.34
N SER A 211 -73.29 7.73 9.56
CA SER A 211 -73.56 7.59 8.10
C SER A 211 -72.49 7.75 7.01
N ASP A 212 -72.31 6.61 6.33
CA ASP A 212 -72.33 6.33 4.88
C ASP A 212 -71.30 6.91 3.89
N THR A 213 -70.88 5.96 3.05
CA THR A 213 -70.38 6.06 1.67
C THR A 213 -68.86 6.02 1.49
N GLU A 214 -68.43 4.81 1.11
CA GLU A 214 -67.39 4.50 0.12
C GLU A 214 -66.06 5.24 0.24
N LYS A 215 -65.21 4.71 1.11
CA LYS A 215 -63.84 4.31 0.78
C LYS A 215 -63.30 3.50 1.95
N ALA A 216 -63.01 2.23 1.71
CA ALA A 216 -62.24 1.43 2.64
C ALA A 216 -60.85 2.07 2.77
N THR A 217 -60.63 2.82 3.82
CA THR A 217 -59.30 3.15 4.33
C THR A 217 -59.34 2.79 5.80
N VAL A 218 -58.88 1.57 6.11
CA VAL A 218 -58.62 1.13 7.47
C VAL A 218 -57.12 0.84 7.58
N LEU A 219 -56.42 1.89 7.97
CA LEU A 219 -55.25 1.99 8.85
C LEU A 219 -54.33 0.76 9.05
N ALA A 220 -53.03 0.96 8.80
CA ALA A 220 -51.90 0.42 9.57
C ALA A 220 -50.67 1.24 9.14
N GLY A 221 -50.20 2.22 9.90
CA GLY A 221 -49.50 2.09 11.17
C GLY A 221 -48.30 3.07 11.09
N ASN A 222 -47.81 3.51 12.22
CA ASN A 222 -46.87 4.63 12.42
C ASN A 222 -45.45 4.39 11.86
N MET A 223 -45.29 4.01 10.59
CA MET A 223 -43.97 3.88 9.98
C MET A 223 -43.43 5.25 9.63
N GLU A 224 -42.69 5.83 10.57
CA GLU A 224 -41.74 6.88 10.24
C GLU A 224 -40.73 6.29 9.24
N THR A 225 -40.63 6.90 8.06
CA THR A 225 -39.68 6.46 7.04
C THR A 225 -38.29 6.84 7.52
N VAL A 226 -37.63 5.92 8.22
CA VAL A 226 -36.22 6.08 8.60
C VAL A 226 -35.39 6.08 7.32
N SER A 227 -35.01 7.28 6.89
CA SER A 227 -34.04 7.43 5.81
C SER A 227 -32.67 7.18 6.44
N PRO A 228 -31.86 6.24 5.91
CA PRO A 228 -30.56 5.95 6.49
C PRO A 228 -29.73 7.24 6.55
N THR A 229 -29.20 7.56 7.73
CA THR A 229 -28.28 8.69 7.88
C THR A 229 -26.99 8.35 7.15
N ILE A 230 -26.76 8.99 6.01
CA ILE A 230 -25.54 8.82 5.21
C ILE A 230 -24.47 9.74 5.81
N THR A 231 -23.55 9.19 6.58
CA THR A 231 -22.37 9.95 7.04
C THR A 231 -21.24 9.76 6.04
N THR A 232 -20.53 10.86 5.80
CA THR A 232 -19.36 10.91 4.93
C THR A 232 -18.12 10.68 5.80
N GLU A 233 -17.41 9.57 5.60
CA GLU A 233 -16.19 9.22 6.34
C GLU A 233 -14.96 9.38 5.45
N GLN A 234 -13.89 9.98 5.97
CA GLN A 234 -12.58 9.92 5.34
C GLN A 234 -11.90 8.61 5.70
N TYR A 235 -11.19 8.04 4.74
CA TYR A 235 -10.39 6.83 4.98
C TYR A 235 -9.18 6.83 4.05
N LEU A 236 -8.14 6.12 4.47
CA LEU A 236 -6.93 5.94 3.70
C LEU A 236 -7.07 4.73 2.77
N LYS A 237 -7.35 4.99 1.50
CA LYS A 237 -7.48 3.94 0.50
C LYS A 237 -6.12 3.51 -0.04
N SER A 238 -5.89 2.21 -0.16
CA SER A 238 -4.66 1.64 -0.73
C SER A 238 -4.89 1.15 -2.17
N TYR A 239 -3.96 1.46 -3.07
CA TYR A 239 -3.96 1.05 -4.47
C TYR A 239 -2.71 0.22 -4.76
N ARG A 240 -2.91 -1.05 -5.07
CA ARG A 240 -1.80 -2.01 -5.23
C ARG A 240 -1.33 -2.13 -6.66
N MET A 241 -0.04 -1.90 -6.85
CA MET A 241 0.73 -2.33 -8.02
C MET A 241 1.45 -3.65 -7.70
N ASP A 242 0.99 -4.74 -8.31
CA ASP A 242 1.67 -6.05 -8.26
C ASP A 242 2.11 -6.44 -9.66
N GLN A 243 3.42 -6.36 -9.92
CA GLN A 243 3.98 -6.59 -11.25
C GLN A 243 5.29 -7.37 -11.22
N LYS A 244 5.45 -8.22 -12.23
CA LYS A 244 6.69 -8.93 -12.52
C LYS A 244 7.07 -8.72 -13.98
N ARG A 245 8.28 -8.22 -14.22
CA ARG A 245 8.77 -7.89 -15.56
C ARG A 245 10.14 -8.48 -15.81
N ARG A 246 10.34 -9.09 -16.99
CA ARG A 246 11.66 -9.43 -17.51
C ARG A 246 12.31 -8.17 -18.08
N MET A 247 13.55 -7.91 -17.69
CA MET A 247 14.32 -6.74 -18.08
C MET A 247 15.56 -7.09 -18.90
N ARG A 248 16.12 -6.09 -19.56
CA ARG A 248 17.40 -6.12 -20.25
C ARG A 248 18.32 -5.08 -19.62
N SER A 249 19.58 -5.43 -19.38
CA SER A 249 20.57 -4.60 -18.66
C SER A 249 21.14 -3.42 -19.47
N THR A 250 20.54 -3.08 -20.60
CA THR A 250 20.96 -1.98 -21.47
C THR A 250 19.78 -1.05 -21.79
N GLU A 251 18.62 -1.31 -21.19
CA GLU A 251 17.37 -0.61 -21.46
C GLU A 251 16.81 -0.03 -20.17
N THR A 252 16.16 1.12 -20.30
CA THR A 252 15.31 1.67 -19.26
C THR A 252 13.93 1.05 -19.39
N HIS A 253 13.43 0.46 -18.30
CA HIS A 253 12.11 -0.17 -18.23
C HIS A 253 11.14 0.75 -17.51
N TYR A 254 9.91 0.79 -18.03
CA TYR A 254 8.79 1.46 -17.39
C TYR A 254 7.75 0.41 -16.98
N LEU A 255 7.36 0.42 -15.71
CA LEU A 255 6.25 -0.36 -15.18
C LEU A 255 5.11 0.62 -14.90
N ASP A 256 3.94 0.37 -15.49
CA ASP A 256 2.84 1.32 -15.49
C ASP A 256 1.73 0.91 -14.54
N HIS A 257 1.16 1.89 -13.87
CA HIS A 257 -0.07 1.79 -13.10
C HIS A 257 -0.84 3.12 -13.24
N PRO A 258 -2.18 3.11 -13.19
CA PRO A 258 -2.96 4.35 -13.37
C PRO A 258 -2.55 5.47 -12.40
N LEU A 259 -2.23 5.13 -11.15
CA LEU A 259 -1.90 6.11 -10.10
C LEU A 259 -0.40 6.27 -9.79
N LEU A 260 0.45 5.33 -10.22
CA LEU A 260 1.89 5.41 -9.99
C LEU A 260 2.69 4.88 -11.18
N GLY A 261 3.96 5.24 -11.27
CA GLY A 261 4.87 4.71 -12.28
C GLY A 261 6.21 4.37 -11.67
N ILE A 262 6.87 3.37 -12.25
CA ILE A 262 8.24 3.00 -11.89
C ILE A 262 9.11 3.05 -13.14
N VAL A 263 10.21 3.79 -13.06
CA VAL A 263 11.29 3.76 -14.05
C VAL A 263 12.46 3.01 -13.43
N ILE A 264 12.92 1.97 -14.11
CA ILE A 264 14.03 1.13 -13.67
C ILE A 264 15.08 1.09 -14.76
N GLN A 265 16.32 1.42 -14.43
CA GLN A 265 17.48 1.17 -15.27
C GLN A 265 18.40 0.20 -14.56
N VAL A 266 18.91 -0.79 -15.31
CA VAL A 266 19.93 -1.70 -14.81
C VAL A 266 21.09 -1.65 -15.77
N ARG A 267 22.29 -1.35 -15.27
CA ARG A 267 23.53 -1.24 -16.03
C ARG A 267 24.50 -2.30 -15.55
N ARG A 268 25.25 -2.92 -16.46
CA ARG A 268 26.31 -3.86 -16.08
C ARG A 268 27.56 -3.08 -15.68
N VAL A 269 28.17 -3.46 -14.57
CA VAL A 269 29.47 -2.92 -14.15
C VAL A 269 30.56 -3.59 -14.98
N GLU A 270 31.38 -2.80 -15.66
CA GLU A 270 32.53 -3.31 -16.39
C GLU A 270 33.60 -3.80 -15.42
N LYS A 271 34.25 -4.91 -15.76
CA LYS A 271 35.42 -5.38 -15.00
C LYS A 271 36.60 -4.51 -15.43
N GLY A 272 37.09 -3.69 -14.50
CA GLY A 272 38.35 -2.97 -14.66
C GLY A 272 39.56 -3.91 -14.78
#